data_AF-A0A397PEC6-F1
#
_entry.id   AF-A0A397PEC6-F1
#
_cell.length_a   1.000
_cell.length_b   1.000
_cell.length_c   1.000
_cell.angle_alpha   90.00
_cell.angle_beta   90.00
_cell.angle_gamma   90.00
#
_symmetry.space_group_name_H-M   'P 1'
#
loop_
_entity.id
_entity.type
_entity.pdbx_description
1 polymer ?
#
loop_
_entity_poly.entity_id
_entity_poly.type
_entity_poly.pdbx_seq_one_letter_code
_entity_poly.pdbx_strand_id
1 'polypeptide(L)'
;MIDRRRALAGMAATFAVPLFAPIARAAGLAGKTTRPVISDGPPSVQVFTPAQHELMTALSERVMPTTDTPGAIAAGVPEYIEKLLADWAWPDERKPIIAGLDLLDAKSLEDNKVPGAKATPEQQDALLTAAMNGEIPNGASFFEKFRQLVLTGYFTSEIGMTQEREYLPVPGEYHGDYLYSNVNKVFSA
;
A
#
# COMPACT_ATOMS: atom_id res chain seq x y z
N MET A 1 -10.05 49.27 48.03
CA MET A 1 -9.33 48.10 48.58
C MET A 1 -9.89 46.87 47.87
N ILE A 2 -9.09 46.14 47.09
CA ILE A 2 -9.59 44.99 46.30
C ILE A 2 -9.92 43.83 47.25
N ASP A 3 -11.13 43.27 47.12
CA ASP A 3 -11.56 42.09 47.86
C ASP A 3 -10.78 40.87 47.38
N ARG A 4 -9.94 40.31 48.27
CA ARG A 4 -9.06 39.17 48.01
C ARG A 4 -9.83 37.95 47.51
N ARG A 5 -11.07 37.74 47.97
CA ARG A 5 -11.90 36.60 47.52
C ARG A 5 -12.33 36.77 46.07
N ARG A 6 -12.70 37.98 45.66
CA ARG A 6 -13.08 38.28 44.27
C ARG A 6 -11.86 38.27 43.34
N ALA A 7 -10.70 38.74 43.82
CA ALA A 7 -9.46 38.66 43.07
C ALA A 7 -9.03 37.21 42.80
N LEU A 8 -9.08 36.33 43.81
CA LEU A 8 -8.76 34.91 43.66
C LEU A 8 -9.77 34.18 42.76
N ALA A 9 -11.07 34.47 42.90
CA ALA A 9 -12.09 33.90 42.02
C ALA A 9 -11.90 34.33 40.55
N GLY A 10 -11.53 35.59 40.31
CA GLY A 10 -11.20 36.11 38.98
C GLY A 10 -9.98 35.43 38.37
N MET A 11 -8.90 35.27 39.15
CA MET A 11 -7.69 34.58 38.69
C MET A 11 -7.95 33.10 38.38
N ALA A 12 -8.69 32.39 39.22
CA ALA A 12 -9.06 31.00 38.96
C ALA A 12 -9.88 30.88 37.67
N ALA A 13 -10.85 31.77 37.44
CA ALA A 13 -11.66 31.77 36.24
C ALA A 13 -10.85 32.07 34.96
N THR A 14 -9.86 32.97 35.00
CA THR A 14 -9.06 33.31 33.80
C THR A 14 -7.95 32.30 33.50
N PHE A 15 -7.35 31.67 34.52
CA PHE A 15 -6.24 30.74 34.32
C PHE A 15 -6.65 29.26 34.25
N ALA A 16 -7.79 28.85 34.83
CA ALA A 16 -8.22 27.46 34.77
C ALA A 16 -8.79 27.07 33.39
N VAL A 17 -9.42 28.01 32.67
CA VAL A 17 -10.04 27.75 31.36
C VAL A 17 -9.05 27.26 30.30
N PRO A 18 -7.85 27.86 30.11
CA PRO A 18 -6.90 27.35 29.11
C PRO A 18 -6.21 26.03 29.51
N LEU A 19 -6.12 25.71 30.80
CA LEU A 19 -5.48 24.47 31.30
C LEU A 19 -6.45 23.28 31.36
N PHE A 20 -7.75 23.54 31.52
CA PHE A 20 -8.74 22.48 31.67
C PHE A 20 -8.90 21.66 30.39
N ALA A 21 -8.85 22.26 29.20
CA ALA A 21 -9.04 21.51 27.95
C ALA A 21 -7.88 20.52 27.65
N PRO A 22 -6.59 20.87 27.77
CA PRO A 22 -5.49 19.91 27.63
C PRO A 22 -5.51 18.81 28.69
N ILE A 23 -5.77 19.15 29.95
CA ILE A 23 -5.80 18.19 31.07
C ILE A 23 -7.02 17.26 30.94
N ALA A 24 -8.20 17.78 30.58
CA ALA A 24 -9.38 16.97 30.33
C ALA A 24 -9.19 16.03 29.12
N ARG A 25 -8.42 16.44 28.09
CA ARG A 25 -8.02 15.55 26.99
C ARG A 25 -7.05 14.46 27.45
N ALA A 26 -6.02 14.83 28.22
CA ALA A 26 -5.06 13.86 28.77
C ALA A 26 -5.71 12.88 29.75
N ALA A 27 -6.67 13.34 30.55
CA ALA A 27 -7.45 12.54 31.49
C ALA A 27 -8.63 11.78 30.84
N GLY A 28 -8.84 11.89 29.52
CA GLY A 28 -9.92 11.21 28.80
C GLY A 28 -11.34 11.72 29.09
N LEU A 29 -11.48 12.85 29.79
CA LEU A 29 -12.75 13.46 30.19
C LEU A 29 -13.40 14.28 29.06
N ALA A 30 -12.62 14.71 28.06
CA ALA A 30 -13.10 15.49 26.91
C ALA A 30 -13.84 14.64 25.84
N GLY A 31 -14.31 13.45 26.20
CA GLY A 31 -14.78 12.42 25.26
C GLY A 31 -13.60 11.74 24.56
N LYS A 32 -13.73 10.44 24.29
CA LYS A 32 -12.77 9.75 23.41
C LYS A 32 -12.85 10.46 22.06
N THR A 33 -11.85 11.26 21.70
CA THR A 33 -11.53 11.42 20.28
C THR A 33 -11.30 10.01 19.78
N THR A 34 -12.30 9.41 19.15
CA THR A 34 -12.18 8.12 18.48
C THR A 34 -11.17 8.35 17.38
N ARG A 35 -9.89 8.11 17.70
CA ARG A 35 -8.88 7.90 16.67
C ARG A 35 -9.49 6.83 15.78
N PRO A 36 -9.69 7.09 14.48
CA PRO A 36 -10.18 6.05 13.59
C PRO A 36 -9.23 4.87 13.75
N VAL A 37 -9.79 3.72 14.11
CA VAL A 37 -9.03 2.47 14.23
C VAL A 37 -8.70 2.06 12.80
N ILE A 38 -7.42 1.88 12.50
CA ILE A 38 -7.00 1.31 11.22
C ILE A 38 -7.54 -0.12 11.17
N SER A 39 -8.30 -0.43 10.13
CA SER A 39 -8.88 -1.75 9.96
C SER A 39 -7.80 -2.70 9.44
N ASP A 40 -7.19 -3.46 10.33
CA ASP A 40 -6.27 -4.55 10.00
C ASP A 40 -7.00 -5.82 9.50
N GLY A 41 -8.33 -5.74 9.40
CA GLY A 41 -9.17 -6.82 8.90
C GLY A 41 -9.23 -6.89 7.36
N PRO A 42 -10.04 -7.82 6.82
CA PRO A 42 -10.20 -7.99 5.37
C PRO A 42 -10.68 -6.72 4.66
N PRO A 43 -10.62 -6.69 3.31
CA PRO A 43 -11.21 -5.60 2.51
C PRO A 43 -12.66 -5.30 2.93
N SER A 44 -13.01 -4.02 3.05
CA SER A 44 -14.36 -3.59 3.47
C SER A 44 -15.46 -3.99 2.47
N VAL A 45 -15.07 -4.17 1.20
CA VAL A 45 -15.89 -4.68 0.11
C VAL A 45 -15.05 -5.62 -0.73
N GLN A 46 -15.67 -6.67 -1.26
CA GLN A 46 -15.04 -7.51 -2.26
C GLN A 46 -14.86 -6.71 -3.54
N VAL A 47 -13.62 -6.56 -4.00
CA VAL A 47 -13.29 -5.78 -5.21
C VAL A 47 -13.12 -6.70 -6.40
N PHE A 48 -12.41 -7.82 -6.19
CA PHE A 48 -12.14 -8.78 -7.23
C PHE A 48 -13.09 -9.98 -7.16
N THR A 49 -13.49 -10.47 -8.33
CA THR A 49 -14.01 -11.84 -8.42
C THR A 49 -12.89 -12.83 -8.09
N PRO A 50 -13.20 -14.09 -7.71
CA PRO A 50 -12.17 -15.10 -7.45
C PRO A 50 -11.19 -15.27 -8.63
N ALA A 51 -11.67 -15.24 -9.87
CA ALA A 51 -10.83 -15.35 -11.06
C ALA A 51 -9.92 -14.12 -11.25
N GLN A 52 -10.44 -12.91 -11.02
CA GLN A 52 -9.64 -11.68 -11.06
C GLN A 52 -8.58 -11.65 -9.95
N HIS A 53 -8.91 -12.15 -8.75
CA HIS A 53 -7.94 -12.27 -7.67
C HIS A 53 -6.83 -13.26 -8.04
N GLU A 54 -7.17 -14.45 -8.56
CA GLU A 54 -6.17 -15.42 -9.05
C GLU A 54 -5.25 -14.81 -10.14
N LEU A 55 -5.82 -14.03 -11.07
CA LEU A 55 -5.04 -13.35 -12.10
C LEU A 55 -4.14 -12.25 -11.50
N MET A 56 -4.67 -11.41 -10.60
CA MET A 56 -3.92 -10.39 -9.88
C MET A 56 -2.74 -11.02 -9.12
N THR A 57 -2.96 -12.14 -8.43
CA THR A 57 -1.93 -12.90 -7.73
C THR A 57 -0.84 -13.38 -8.69
N ALA A 58 -1.22 -14.04 -9.79
CA ALA A 58 -0.27 -14.58 -10.76
C ALA A 58 0.57 -13.48 -11.42
N LEU A 59 -0.08 -12.41 -11.90
CA LEU A 59 0.62 -11.29 -12.55
C LEU A 59 1.51 -10.52 -11.57
N SER A 60 1.12 -10.38 -10.30
CA SER A 60 1.94 -9.69 -9.30
C SER A 60 3.27 -10.40 -9.08
N GLU A 61 3.25 -11.74 -9.05
CA GLU A 61 4.47 -12.55 -8.96
C GLU A 61 5.33 -12.44 -10.22
N ARG A 62 4.76 -12.17 -11.40
CA ARG A 62 5.56 -11.89 -12.60
C ARG A 62 6.28 -10.54 -12.53
N VAL A 63 5.64 -9.53 -11.92
CA VAL A 63 6.24 -8.20 -11.75
C VAL A 63 7.34 -8.20 -10.70
N MET A 64 7.12 -8.88 -9.56
CA MET A 64 8.11 -9.06 -8.49
C MET A 64 8.24 -10.56 -8.17
N PRO A 65 9.03 -11.31 -8.94
CA PRO A 65 9.20 -12.74 -8.73
C PRO A 65 10.10 -13.05 -7.54
N THR A 66 9.89 -14.22 -6.95
CA THR A 66 10.84 -14.79 -5.99
C THR A 66 12.19 -15.04 -6.66
N THR A 67 13.25 -14.46 -6.10
CA THR A 67 14.64 -14.65 -6.54
C THR A 67 15.50 -15.04 -5.33
N ASP A 68 16.51 -14.24 -4.98
CA ASP A 68 17.25 -14.37 -3.73
C ASP A 68 16.40 -13.92 -2.52
N THR A 69 15.33 -13.17 -2.78
CA THR A 69 14.34 -12.70 -1.80
C THR A 69 12.93 -13.18 -2.18
N PRO A 70 12.02 -13.32 -1.20
CA PRO A 70 10.64 -13.71 -1.48
C PRO A 70 9.91 -12.69 -2.37
N GLY A 71 9.08 -13.18 -3.30
CA GLY A 71 8.34 -12.37 -4.28
C GLY A 71 7.06 -11.71 -3.77
N ALA A 72 6.28 -11.14 -4.69
CA ALA A 72 5.04 -10.41 -4.41
C ALA A 72 4.02 -11.21 -3.61
N ILE A 73 3.84 -12.50 -3.91
CA ILE A 73 2.88 -13.34 -3.20
C ILE A 73 3.31 -13.51 -1.74
N ALA A 74 4.59 -13.81 -1.50
CA ALA A 74 5.11 -13.96 -0.15
C ALA A 74 5.06 -12.64 0.65
N ALA A 75 5.18 -11.50 -0.03
CA ALA A 75 5.04 -10.17 0.53
C ALA A 75 3.58 -9.72 0.77
N GLY A 76 2.57 -10.54 0.43
CA GLY A 76 1.16 -10.21 0.63
C GLY A 76 0.65 -9.08 -0.28
N VAL A 77 1.29 -8.89 -1.43
CA VAL A 77 0.95 -7.81 -2.37
C VAL A 77 -0.48 -7.93 -2.93
N PRO A 78 -0.98 -9.11 -3.35
CA PRO A 78 -2.34 -9.22 -3.88
C PRO A 78 -3.41 -8.76 -2.89
N GLU A 79 -3.27 -9.17 -1.62
CA GLU A 79 -4.19 -8.81 -0.53
C GLU A 79 -4.10 -7.32 -0.22
N TYR A 80 -2.87 -6.76 -0.22
CA TYR A 80 -2.65 -5.32 -0.09
C TYR A 80 -3.37 -4.53 -1.18
N ILE A 81 -3.26 -4.95 -2.44
CA ILE A 81 -3.89 -4.26 -3.58
C ILE A 81 -5.41 -4.29 -3.42
N GLU A 82 -5.99 -5.45 -3.09
CA GLU A 82 -7.44 -5.54 -2.93
C GLU A 82 -7.93 -4.65 -1.77
N LYS A 83 -7.23 -4.67 -0.63
CA LYS A 83 -7.54 -3.84 0.53
C LYS A 83 -7.42 -2.35 0.23
N LEU A 84 -6.38 -1.92 -0.48
CA LEU A 84 -6.18 -0.54 -0.89
C LEU A 84 -7.31 -0.07 -1.80
N LEU A 85 -7.68 -0.91 -2.79
CA LEU A 85 -8.76 -0.59 -3.70
C LEU A 85 -10.12 -0.58 -3.01
N ALA A 86 -10.32 -1.42 -1.99
CA ALA A 86 -11.56 -1.52 -1.22
C ALA A 86 -11.78 -0.31 -0.32
N ASP A 87 -10.76 0.06 0.45
CA ASP A 87 -10.91 0.95 1.62
C ASP A 87 -10.43 2.38 1.37
N TRP A 88 -9.55 2.59 0.37
CA TRP A 88 -8.91 3.89 0.16
C TRP A 88 -9.17 4.48 -1.23
N ALA A 89 -9.14 3.66 -2.28
CA ALA A 89 -9.29 4.16 -3.65
C ALA A 89 -10.70 4.70 -3.93
N TRP A 90 -10.79 5.76 -4.73
CA TRP A 90 -12.08 6.20 -5.25
C TRP A 90 -12.66 5.19 -6.25
N PRO A 91 -14.00 5.08 -6.37
CA PRO A 91 -14.62 4.17 -7.32
C PRO A 91 -14.10 4.32 -8.77
N ASP A 92 -13.77 5.54 -9.19
CA ASP A 92 -13.25 5.80 -10.54
C ASP A 92 -11.80 5.37 -10.74
N GLU A 93 -11.03 5.20 -9.67
CA GLU A 93 -9.65 4.68 -9.71
C GLU A 93 -9.61 3.15 -9.73
N ARG A 94 -10.62 2.50 -9.11
CA ARG A 94 -10.76 1.04 -9.08
C ARG A 94 -11.15 0.46 -10.45
N LYS A 95 -12.09 1.11 -11.15
CA LYS A 95 -12.61 0.67 -12.47
C LYS A 95 -11.52 0.30 -13.48
N PRO A 96 -10.50 1.13 -13.76
CA PRO A 96 -9.49 0.80 -14.76
C PRO A 96 -8.62 -0.42 -14.38
N ILE A 97 -8.43 -0.71 -13.09
CA ILE A 97 -7.71 -1.92 -12.66
C ILE A 97 -8.51 -3.17 -12.97
N ILE A 98 -9.80 -3.19 -12.59
CA ILE A 98 -10.70 -4.32 -12.86
C ILE A 98 -10.83 -4.53 -14.38
N ALA A 99 -11.09 -3.46 -15.13
CA ALA A 99 -11.22 -3.54 -16.58
C ALA A 99 -9.95 -4.04 -17.26
N GLY A 100 -8.77 -3.64 -16.76
CA GLY A 100 -7.49 -4.13 -17.29
C GLY A 100 -7.24 -5.61 -17.00
N LEU A 101 -7.62 -6.12 -15.82
CA LEU A 101 -7.58 -7.56 -15.54
C LEU A 101 -8.47 -8.34 -16.52
N ASP A 102 -9.70 -7.88 -16.75
CA ASP A 102 -10.62 -8.51 -17.69
C ASP A 102 -10.07 -8.50 -19.12
N LEU A 103 -9.43 -7.40 -19.53
CA LEU A 103 -8.78 -7.28 -20.84
C LEU A 103 -7.63 -8.27 -21.01
N LEU A 104 -6.76 -8.41 -19.99
CA LEU A 104 -5.64 -9.36 -20.04
C LEU A 104 -6.13 -10.81 -20.03
N ASP A 105 -7.17 -11.13 -19.25
CA ASP A 105 -7.75 -12.47 -19.24
C ASP A 105 -8.37 -12.82 -20.60
N ALA A 106 -9.11 -11.87 -21.20
CA ALA A 106 -9.67 -12.02 -22.54
C ALA A 106 -8.57 -12.23 -23.60
N LYS A 107 -7.47 -11.45 -23.52
CA LYS A 107 -6.32 -11.61 -24.43
C LYS A 107 -5.65 -12.97 -24.25
N SER A 108 -5.52 -13.46 -23.01
CA SER A 108 -5.01 -14.81 -22.75
C SER A 108 -5.90 -15.89 -23.35
N LEU A 109 -7.22 -15.76 -23.21
CA LEU A 109 -8.16 -16.71 -23.82
C LEU A 109 -8.11 -16.68 -25.34
N GLU A 110 -7.87 -15.51 -25.94
CA GLU A 110 -7.70 -15.35 -27.39
C GLU A 110 -6.41 -16.03 -27.87
N ASP A 111 -5.27 -15.72 -27.27
CA ASP A 111 -3.95 -16.16 -27.74
C ASP A 111 -3.60 -17.58 -27.29
N ASN A 112 -3.83 -17.87 -26.01
CA ASN A 112 -3.33 -19.04 -25.30
C ASN A 112 -4.41 -20.09 -25.03
N LYS A 113 -5.69 -19.77 -25.29
CA LYS A 113 -6.86 -20.64 -25.04
C LYS A 113 -7.04 -21.07 -23.59
N VAL A 114 -6.40 -20.36 -22.66
CA VAL A 114 -6.50 -20.58 -21.21
C VAL A 114 -6.70 -19.25 -20.49
N PRO A 115 -7.38 -19.25 -19.33
CA PRO A 115 -7.44 -18.07 -18.46
C PRO A 115 -6.03 -17.59 -18.12
N GLY A 116 -5.82 -16.28 -18.03
CA GLY A 116 -4.50 -15.68 -17.78
C GLY A 116 -3.85 -16.18 -16.49
N ALA A 117 -4.67 -16.42 -15.45
CA ALA A 117 -4.20 -16.98 -14.18
C ALA A 117 -3.64 -18.41 -14.31
N LYS A 118 -4.05 -19.15 -15.35
CA LYS A 118 -3.60 -20.53 -15.65
C LYS A 118 -2.62 -20.60 -16.82
N ALA A 119 -2.29 -19.46 -17.43
CA ALA A 119 -1.27 -19.39 -18.45
C ALA A 119 0.11 -19.70 -17.86
N THR A 120 1.03 -20.19 -18.70
CA THR A 120 2.43 -20.42 -18.31
C THR A 120 3.12 -19.10 -17.93
N PRO A 121 4.21 -19.12 -17.14
CA PRO A 121 4.95 -17.91 -16.79
C PRO A 121 5.37 -17.08 -18.01
N GLU A 122 5.82 -17.74 -19.09
CA GLU A 122 6.23 -17.08 -20.32
C GLU A 122 5.06 -16.43 -21.05
N GLN A 123 3.88 -17.04 -21.00
CA GLN A 123 2.65 -16.46 -21.56
C GLN A 123 2.16 -15.27 -20.72
N GLN A 124 2.29 -15.32 -19.40
CA GLN A 124 1.96 -14.19 -18.53
C GLN A 124 2.90 -13.00 -18.78
N ASP A 125 4.19 -13.26 -18.97
CA ASP A 125 5.17 -12.23 -19.35
C ASP A 125 4.85 -11.62 -20.71
N ALA A 126 4.45 -12.44 -21.68
CA ALA A 126 4.03 -11.96 -23.00
C ALA A 126 2.79 -11.07 -22.90
N LEU A 127 1.79 -11.42 -22.07
CA LEU A 127 0.61 -10.59 -21.83
C LEU A 127 0.96 -9.25 -21.19
N LEU A 128 1.83 -9.25 -20.17
CA LEU A 128 2.29 -8.02 -19.52
C LEU A 128 3.13 -7.16 -20.48
N THR A 129 3.97 -7.78 -21.31
CA THR A 129 4.77 -7.09 -22.33
C THR A 129 3.89 -6.46 -23.41
N ALA A 130 2.88 -7.19 -23.90
CA ALA A 130 1.92 -6.67 -24.87
C ALA A 130 1.10 -5.51 -24.28
N ALA A 131 0.71 -5.60 -23.00
CA ALA A 131 0.06 -4.50 -22.30
C ALA A 131 0.99 -3.28 -22.19
N MET A 132 2.23 -3.47 -21.74
CA MET A 132 3.26 -2.44 -21.60
C MET A 132 3.55 -1.71 -22.92
N ASN A 133 3.65 -2.45 -24.03
CA ASN A 133 3.93 -1.90 -25.35
C ASN A 133 2.70 -1.25 -26.02
N GLY A 134 1.52 -1.29 -25.39
CA GLY A 134 0.29 -0.75 -25.96
C GLY A 134 -0.29 -1.58 -27.11
N GLU A 135 0.09 -2.86 -27.23
CA GLU A 135 -0.44 -3.80 -28.22
C GLU A 135 -1.87 -4.24 -27.85
N ILE A 136 -2.23 -4.14 -26.58
CA ILE A 136 -3.59 -4.30 -26.07
C ILE A 136 -4.21 -2.91 -25.91
N PRO A 137 -5.40 -2.63 -26.51
CA PRO A 137 -6.09 -1.36 -26.31
C PRO A 137 -6.31 -1.05 -24.82
N ASN A 138 -5.90 0.14 -24.38
CA ASN A 138 -5.87 0.57 -22.96
C ASN A 138 -4.96 -0.26 -22.03
N GLY A 139 -4.23 -1.24 -22.54
CA GLY A 139 -3.33 -2.11 -21.78
C GLY A 139 -2.17 -1.36 -21.13
N ALA A 140 -1.59 -0.37 -21.82
CA ALA A 140 -0.46 0.39 -21.29
C ALA A 140 -0.84 1.18 -20.02
N SER A 141 -1.98 1.87 -20.04
CA SER A 141 -2.47 2.61 -18.87
C SER A 141 -2.81 1.68 -17.70
N PHE A 142 -3.31 0.47 -17.97
CA PHE A 142 -3.50 -0.53 -16.93
C PHE A 142 -2.15 -1.00 -16.38
N PHE A 143 -1.22 -1.40 -17.23
CA PHE A 143 0.09 -1.95 -16.85
C PHE A 143 0.87 -0.98 -15.97
N GLU A 144 0.92 0.31 -16.32
CA GLU A 144 1.59 1.33 -15.51
C GLU A 144 1.02 1.40 -14.09
N LYS A 145 -0.30 1.47 -13.95
CA LYS A 145 -0.97 1.54 -12.65
C LYS A 145 -0.82 0.24 -11.86
N PHE A 146 -1.02 -0.89 -12.51
CA PHE A 146 -0.87 -2.22 -11.92
C PHE A 146 0.56 -2.45 -11.40
N ARG A 147 1.57 -2.18 -12.24
CA ARG A 147 2.98 -2.27 -11.84
C ARG A 147 3.28 -1.35 -10.65
N GLN A 148 2.79 -0.11 -10.67
CA GLN A 148 3.00 0.82 -9.57
C GLN A 148 2.39 0.30 -8.26
N LEU A 149 1.19 -0.29 -8.31
CA LEU A 149 0.54 -0.90 -7.15
C LEU A 149 1.34 -2.08 -6.60
N VAL A 150 1.85 -2.95 -7.48
CA VAL A 150 2.68 -4.10 -7.08
C VAL A 150 3.98 -3.63 -6.43
N LEU A 151 4.70 -2.70 -7.06
CA LEU A 151 5.96 -2.19 -6.53
C LEU A 151 5.76 -1.46 -5.21
N THR A 152 4.69 -0.66 -5.10
CA THR A 152 4.36 0.04 -3.85
C THR A 152 4.08 -0.97 -2.75
N GLY A 153 3.18 -1.94 -2.99
CA GLY A 153 2.86 -2.98 -2.02
C GLY A 153 4.10 -3.76 -1.56
N TYR A 154 4.95 -4.15 -2.50
CA TYR A 154 6.17 -4.90 -2.20
C TYR A 154 7.16 -4.09 -1.37
N PHE A 155 7.53 -2.89 -1.80
CA PHE A 155 8.55 -2.08 -1.12
C PHE A 155 8.08 -1.41 0.17
N THR A 156 6.77 -1.45 0.47
CA THR A 156 6.22 -1.11 1.80
C THR A 156 5.93 -2.31 2.68
N SER A 157 6.17 -3.54 2.20
CA SER A 157 6.07 -4.76 3.00
C SER A 157 7.32 -4.96 3.87
N GLU A 158 7.20 -5.76 4.92
CA GLU A 158 8.33 -6.16 5.75
C GLU A 158 9.44 -6.84 4.92
N ILE A 159 9.07 -7.73 3.99
CA ILE A 159 10.02 -8.41 3.09
C ILE A 159 10.78 -7.40 2.22
N GLY A 160 10.06 -6.49 1.55
CA GLY A 160 10.68 -5.50 0.68
C GLY A 160 11.53 -4.49 1.45
N MET A 161 11.17 -4.17 2.69
CA MET A 161 11.93 -3.22 3.53
C MET A 161 13.15 -3.84 4.21
N THR A 162 13.07 -5.10 4.64
CA THR A 162 14.10 -5.72 5.52
C THR A 162 14.94 -6.78 4.86
N GLN A 163 14.48 -7.38 3.76
CA GLN A 163 15.17 -8.47 3.07
C GLN A 163 15.67 -8.03 1.70
N GLU A 164 14.84 -7.38 0.89
CA GLU A 164 15.26 -6.84 -0.42
C GLU A 164 16.17 -5.62 -0.27
N ARG A 165 15.91 -4.79 0.75
CA ARG A 165 16.68 -3.59 1.06
C ARG A 165 17.51 -3.79 2.32
N GLU A 166 18.59 -3.01 2.41
CA GLU A 166 19.41 -2.98 3.62
C GLU A 166 18.75 -2.07 4.66
N TYR A 167 18.16 -2.67 5.69
CA TYR A 167 17.39 -1.94 6.69
C TYR A 167 18.30 -1.29 7.75
N LEU A 168 18.28 0.05 7.77
CA LEU A 168 19.03 0.88 8.70
C LEU A 168 18.07 1.85 9.42
N PRO A 169 17.36 1.40 10.47
CA PRO A 169 16.32 2.19 11.14
C PRO A 169 16.82 3.46 11.84
N VAL A 170 18.11 3.46 12.18
CA VAL A 170 18.78 4.62 12.76
C VAL A 170 20.03 4.88 11.90
N PRO A 171 19.93 5.78 10.90
CA PRO A 171 21.10 6.14 10.11
C PRO A 171 22.14 6.80 11.02
N GLY A 172 23.31 6.17 11.11
CA GLY A 172 24.46 6.69 11.85
C GLY A 172 25.19 7.77 11.05
N GLU A 173 26.50 7.65 10.93
CA GLU A 173 27.30 8.57 10.12
C GLU A 173 26.99 8.44 8.63
N TYR A 174 26.99 9.57 7.91
CA TYR A 174 26.80 9.59 6.47
C TYR A 174 28.12 9.28 5.76
N HIS A 175 28.14 8.19 4.98
CA HIS A 175 29.25 7.79 4.12
C HIS A 175 28.87 8.03 2.65
N GLY A 176 29.25 9.19 2.11
CA GLY A 176 28.90 9.58 0.72
C GLY A 176 29.67 8.83 -0.37
N ASP A 177 30.77 8.16 -0.01
CA ASP A 177 31.64 7.36 -0.87
C ASP A 177 31.46 5.84 -0.63
N TYR A 178 30.31 5.43 -0.10
CA TYR A 178 30.01 4.02 0.14
C TYR A 178 29.86 3.24 -1.17
N LEU A 179 30.74 2.26 -1.40
CA LEU A 179 30.71 1.46 -2.62
C LEU A 179 29.51 0.52 -2.63
N TYR A 180 28.73 0.55 -3.72
CA TYR A 180 27.57 -0.34 -3.91
C TYR A 180 27.94 -1.82 -3.73
N SER A 181 29.13 -2.22 -4.18
CA SER A 181 29.64 -3.61 -4.08
C SER A 181 29.69 -4.17 -2.66
N ASN A 182 29.72 -3.32 -1.64
CA ASN A 182 29.81 -3.74 -0.24
C ASN A 182 28.46 -4.20 0.32
N VAL A 183 27.34 -3.70 -0.22
CA VAL A 183 25.98 -3.98 0.28
C VAL A 183 25.11 -4.66 -0.78
N ASN A 184 25.34 -4.37 -2.07
CA ASN A 184 24.60 -4.88 -3.23
C ASN A 184 23.07 -4.70 -3.11
N LYS A 185 22.63 -3.75 -2.28
CA LYS A 185 21.24 -3.42 -1.99
C LYS A 185 21.09 -1.93 -1.76
N VAL A 186 19.86 -1.45 -1.92
CA VAL A 186 19.49 -0.07 -1.57
C VAL A 186 19.12 -0.02 -0.09
N PHE A 187 19.53 1.04 0.62
CA PHE A 187 19.16 1.22 2.02
C PHE A 187 17.68 1.60 2.19
N SER A 188 17.06 1.13 3.26
CA SER A 188 15.75 1.54 3.79
C SER A 188 15.92 2.06 5.22
N ALA A 189 15.09 3.02 5.61
CA ALA A 189 15.04 3.57 6.97
C ALA A 189 13.73 3.14 7.65
#